data_AF-A0A820ZNW6-F1
#
_entry.id   AF-A0A820ZNW6-F1
#
_cell.length_a   1.000
_cell.length_b   1.000
_cell.length_c   1.000
_cell.angle_alpha   90.00
_cell.angle_beta   90.00
_cell.angle_gamma   90.00
#
_symmetry.space_group_name_H-M   'P 1'
#
loop_
_entity.id
_entity.type
_entity.pdbx_description
1 polymer ?
#
loop_
_entity_poly.entity_id
_entity_poly.type
_entity_poly.pdbx_seq_one_letter_code
_entity_poly.pdbx_strand_id
1 'polypeptide(L)'
;MSILNESCSLKDNNLRGKRRINETNQKLSINIFQTNDQQYGQTSTELNAQFFHSQILMDILLRMTKKIDDKNDLIALCKKELNNNKDELNILYEFTETYSSDKALWWYTRETFIYQFLNQALRLQDIDLLFLFRFFIYDIQKQLELNQCQESIFIS
;
A
#
# COMPACT_ATOMS: atom_id res chain seq x y z
N MET A 1 32.51 -7.34 -58.87
CA MET A 1 32.80 -8.77 -58.66
C MET A 1 32.53 -9.14 -57.21
N SER A 2 31.60 -10.09 -57.03
CA SER A 2 31.58 -11.17 -56.03
C SER A 2 31.78 -10.79 -54.55
N ILE A 3 30.73 -10.68 -53.73
CA ILE A 3 29.97 -11.76 -53.07
C ILE A 3 30.89 -12.83 -52.44
N LEU A 4 30.92 -12.85 -51.11
CA LEU A 4 30.83 -14.09 -50.33
C LEU A 4 29.90 -13.85 -49.13
N ASN A 5 28.78 -14.56 -49.21
CA ASN A 5 27.76 -14.81 -48.22
C ASN A 5 28.16 -16.12 -47.50
N GLU A 6 28.03 -16.22 -46.17
CA GLU A 6 27.44 -17.36 -45.45
C GLU A 6 27.63 -17.26 -43.91
N SER A 7 26.49 -17.03 -43.24
CA SER A 7 25.89 -17.90 -42.21
C SER A 7 26.60 -18.21 -40.87
N CYS A 8 26.06 -17.56 -39.83
CA CYS A 8 25.50 -18.14 -38.59
C CYS A 8 26.42 -18.78 -37.52
N SER A 9 26.50 -18.18 -36.31
CA SER A 9 25.87 -18.71 -35.07
C SER A 9 26.48 -18.15 -33.75
N LEU A 10 25.60 -17.62 -32.88
CA LEU A 10 25.63 -17.54 -31.41
C LEU A 10 26.72 -16.70 -30.69
N LYS A 11 26.29 -15.55 -30.14
CA LYS A 11 25.99 -15.42 -28.70
C LYS A 11 25.22 -14.13 -28.41
N ASP A 12 23.94 -14.32 -28.11
CA ASP A 12 23.03 -13.33 -27.54
C ASP A 12 23.56 -12.78 -26.22
N ASN A 13 23.67 -11.45 -26.11
CA ASN A 13 23.78 -10.74 -24.84
C ASN A 13 23.13 -9.36 -25.00
N ASN A 14 21.81 -9.31 -24.87
CA ASN A 14 21.15 -8.07 -24.48
C ASN A 14 19.96 -8.39 -23.57
N LEU A 15 20.21 -8.27 -22.26
CA LEU A 15 19.23 -8.28 -21.18
C LEU A 15 18.33 -7.05 -21.30
N ARG A 16 17.39 -7.11 -22.23
CA ARG A 16 16.23 -6.22 -22.26
C ARG A 16 15.29 -6.67 -21.13
N GLY A 17 15.43 -5.99 -19.99
CA GLY A 17 14.62 -6.15 -18.80
C GLY A 17 13.13 -6.21 -19.13
N LYS A 18 12.58 -7.42 -19.14
CA LYS A 18 11.16 -7.69 -19.07
C LYS A 18 10.67 -7.17 -17.72
N ARG A 19 9.99 -6.02 -17.70
CA ARG A 19 9.02 -5.74 -16.63
C ARG A 19 7.95 -6.82 -16.73
N ARG A 20 8.06 -7.84 -15.87
CA ARG A 20 6.93 -8.69 -15.54
C ARG A 20 5.97 -7.83 -14.73
N ILE A 21 5.01 -7.24 -15.42
CA ILE A 21 3.71 -6.97 -14.80
C ILE A 21 3.17 -8.36 -14.52
N ASN A 22 3.29 -8.80 -13.26
CA ASN A 22 2.57 -9.97 -12.83
C ASN A 22 1.09 -9.57 -12.87
N GLU A 23 0.43 -9.89 -13.98
CA GLU A 23 -1.00 -10.20 -14.03
C GLU A 23 -1.26 -11.41 -13.13
N THR A 24 -1.07 -11.24 -11.83
CA THR A 24 -1.77 -12.03 -10.84
C THR A 24 -3.00 -11.23 -10.54
N ASN A 25 -4.16 -11.72 -10.99
CA ASN A 25 -5.42 -11.55 -10.27
C ASN A 25 -5.10 -11.29 -8.80
N GLN A 26 -5.20 -10.04 -8.33
CA GLN A 26 -5.01 -9.73 -6.92
C GLN A 26 -6.20 -10.33 -6.21
N LYS A 27 -6.15 -11.65 -5.99
CA LYS A 27 -6.82 -12.28 -4.86
C LYS A 27 -6.38 -11.46 -3.67
N LEU A 28 -7.30 -10.64 -3.16
CA LEU A 28 -7.19 -9.98 -1.87
C LEU A 28 -7.06 -11.08 -0.82
N SER A 29 -5.87 -11.62 -0.65
CA SER A 29 -5.50 -12.30 0.58
C SER A 29 -5.14 -11.20 1.56
N ILE A 30 -6.13 -10.74 2.31
CA ILE A 30 -5.88 -10.05 3.57
C ILE A 30 -5.34 -11.14 4.50
N ASN A 31 -4.04 -11.40 4.42
CA ASN A 31 -3.39 -12.41 5.22
C ASN A 31 -3.05 -11.75 6.55
N ILE A 32 -3.99 -11.75 7.50
CA ILE A 32 -3.76 -11.07 8.78
C ILE A 32 -2.69 -11.81 9.55
N PHE A 33 -2.70 -13.14 9.67
CA PHE A 33 -1.48 -13.90 9.93
C PHE A 33 -1.68 -15.35 9.47
N GLN A 34 -0.89 -15.82 8.51
CA GLN A 34 -0.73 -17.25 8.27
C GLN A 34 0.11 -17.81 9.41
N THR A 35 -0.53 -18.36 10.44
CA THR A 35 0.12 -19.37 11.27
C THR A 35 0.31 -20.59 10.38
N ASN A 36 1.56 -21.02 10.20
CA ASN A 36 1.95 -22.14 9.34
C ASN A 36 1.51 -23.49 9.92
N ASP A 37 0.27 -23.63 10.36
CA ASP A 37 -0.26 -24.90 10.83
C ASP A 37 -1.19 -25.48 9.78
N GLN A 38 -0.85 -26.69 9.38
CA GLN A 38 -1.47 -27.43 8.31
C GLN A 38 -2.95 -27.72 8.62
N GLN A 39 -3.81 -27.42 7.66
CA GLN A 39 -5.09 -28.09 7.40
C GLN A 39 -6.07 -28.26 8.59
N TYR A 40 -6.90 -27.26 8.86
CA TYR A 40 -8.32 -27.46 9.23
C TYR A 40 -9.09 -26.15 8.97
N GLY A 41 -10.38 -26.23 8.67
CA GLY A 41 -11.20 -25.05 8.34
C GLY A 41 -11.14 -24.00 9.44
N GLN A 42 -10.97 -22.73 9.06
CA GLN A 42 -10.91 -21.59 10.00
C GLN A 42 -12.07 -21.68 10.99
N THR A 43 -11.74 -21.83 12.27
CA THR A 43 -12.77 -21.85 13.31
C THR A 43 -13.24 -20.42 13.57
N SER A 44 -14.51 -20.22 13.92
CA SER A 44 -15.06 -18.89 14.25
C SER A 44 -14.25 -18.18 15.36
N THR A 45 -13.58 -18.96 16.23
CA THR A 45 -12.70 -18.48 17.28
C THR A 45 -11.41 -17.83 16.75
N GLU A 46 -10.79 -18.37 15.69
CA GLU A 46 -9.57 -17.81 15.09
C GLU A 46 -9.86 -16.51 14.33
N LEU A 47 -10.98 -16.46 13.60
CA LEU A 47 -11.44 -15.25 12.92
C LEU A 47 -11.70 -14.11 13.92
N ASN A 48 -12.31 -14.45 15.07
CA ASN A 48 -12.51 -13.50 16.15
C ASN A 48 -11.16 -12.98 16.68
N ALA A 49 -10.18 -13.86 16.92
CA ALA A 49 -8.86 -13.46 17.43
C ALA A 49 -8.12 -12.52 16.46
N GLN A 50 -8.18 -12.80 15.15
CA GLN A 50 -7.56 -11.94 14.12
C GLN A 50 -8.24 -10.57 14.04
N PHE A 51 -9.57 -10.53 14.10
CA PHE A 51 -10.32 -9.28 14.13
C PHE A 51 -9.96 -8.46 15.38
N PHE A 52 -9.98 -9.07 16.56
CA PHE A 52 -9.58 -8.40 17.80
C PHE A 52 -8.15 -7.87 17.73
N HIS A 53 -7.21 -8.63 17.16
CA HIS A 53 -5.85 -8.16 16.95
C HIS A 53 -5.80 -6.91 16.07
N SER A 54 -6.48 -6.91 14.92
CA SER A 54 -6.55 -5.72 14.05
C SER A 54 -7.21 -4.52 14.74
N GLN A 55 -8.27 -4.74 15.51
CA GLN A 55 -8.93 -3.67 16.27
C GLN A 55 -7.98 -3.07 17.31
N ILE A 56 -7.27 -3.89 18.07
CA ILE A 56 -6.30 -3.44 19.08
C ILE A 56 -5.15 -2.70 18.40
N LEU A 57 -4.61 -3.21 17.30
CA LEU A 57 -3.55 -2.56 16.54
C LEU A 57 -3.97 -1.17 16.06
N MET A 58 -5.16 -1.07 15.44
CA MET A 58 -5.71 0.21 15.00
C MET A 58 -5.93 1.17 16.17
N ASP A 59 -6.53 0.71 17.27
CA ASP A 59 -6.78 1.50 18.47
C ASP A 59 -5.46 1.98 19.13
N ILE A 60 -4.40 1.18 19.10
CA ILE A 60 -3.05 1.59 19.52
C ILE A 60 -2.49 2.65 18.57
N LEU A 61 -2.47 2.39 17.26
CA LEU A 61 -1.92 3.31 16.25
C LEU A 61 -2.59 4.68 16.29
N LEU A 62 -3.91 4.71 16.53
CA LEU A 62 -4.72 5.93 16.54
C LEU A 62 -4.60 6.73 17.84
N ARG A 63 -4.31 6.08 18.97
CA ARG A 63 -4.09 6.73 20.27
C ARG A 63 -2.67 7.22 20.48
N MET A 64 -1.71 6.70 19.70
CA MET A 64 -0.33 7.21 19.70
C MET A 64 -0.32 8.69 19.27
N THR A 65 0.34 9.54 20.06
CA THR A 65 0.37 10.98 19.81
C THR A 65 0.97 11.27 18.43
N LYS A 66 0.23 12.02 17.60
CA LYS A 66 0.73 12.57 16.33
C LYS A 66 1.99 13.40 16.62
N LYS A 67 3.11 13.11 15.96
CA LYS A 67 4.25 14.02 15.96
C LYS A 67 4.24 14.77 14.63
N ILE A 68 4.57 16.06 14.67
CA ILE A 68 4.65 16.87 13.45
C ILE A 68 5.69 16.29 12.46
N ASP A 69 6.67 15.54 12.98
CA ASP A 69 7.81 14.97 12.25
C ASP A 69 7.43 13.77 11.36
N ASP A 70 6.30 13.10 11.61
CA ASP A 70 5.95 11.85 10.92
C ASP A 70 5.72 12.02 9.42
N LYS A 71 5.12 13.16 9.04
CA LYS A 71 4.89 13.50 7.64
C LYS A 71 6.22 13.66 6.91
N ASN A 72 7.20 14.32 7.53
CA ASN A 72 8.51 14.57 6.94
C ASN A 72 9.30 13.27 6.80
N ASP A 73 9.25 12.41 7.82
CA ASP A 73 9.89 11.09 7.80
C ASP A 73 9.28 10.17 6.73
N LEU A 74 7.95 10.19 6.58
CA LEU A 74 7.25 9.49 5.50
C LEU A 74 7.72 9.98 4.12
N ILE A 75 7.78 11.30 3.91
CA ILE A 75 8.21 11.89 2.64
C ILE A 75 9.66 11.50 2.34
N ALA A 76 10.54 11.52 3.34
CA ALA A 76 11.94 11.12 3.18
C ALA A 76 12.07 9.65 2.78
N LEU A 77 11.29 8.76 3.40
CA LEU A 77 11.23 7.35 3.06
C LEU A 77 10.72 7.15 1.63
N CYS A 78 9.58 7.74 1.28
CA CYS A 78 9.02 7.64 -0.07
C CYS A 78 9.99 8.16 -1.13
N LYS A 79 10.68 9.28 -0.90
CA LYS A 79 11.67 9.82 -1.84
C LYS A 79 12.80 8.84 -2.13
N LYS A 80 13.25 8.07 -1.13
CA LYS A 80 14.30 7.06 -1.27
C LYS A 80 13.84 5.87 -2.14
N GLU A 81 12.61 5.40 -1.93
CA GLU A 81 12.04 4.27 -2.67
C GLU A 81 11.66 4.65 -4.11
N LEU A 82 11.27 5.91 -4.35
CA LEU A 82 10.80 6.42 -5.65
C LEU A 82 11.91 6.93 -6.58
N ASN A 83 13.19 6.76 -6.24
CA ASN A 83 14.36 7.40 -6.88
C ASN A 83 14.45 7.29 -8.42
N ASN A 84 13.69 6.42 -9.08
CA ASN A 84 13.69 6.23 -10.54
C ASN A 84 12.36 6.53 -11.25
N ASN A 85 11.30 6.95 -10.53
CA ASN A 85 10.00 7.23 -11.12
C ASN A 85 9.64 8.72 -11.02
N LYS A 86 9.86 9.46 -12.12
CA LYS A 86 9.61 10.91 -12.18
C LYS A 86 8.14 11.27 -11.93
N ASP A 87 7.22 10.42 -12.37
CA ASP A 87 5.79 10.67 -12.23
C ASP A 87 5.36 10.53 -10.76
N GLU A 88 5.83 9.50 -10.06
CA GLU A 88 5.56 9.31 -8.64
C GLU A 88 6.26 10.35 -7.76
N LEU A 89 7.45 10.82 -8.16
CA LEU A 89 8.11 11.96 -7.49
C LEU A 89 7.27 13.24 -7.61
N ASN A 90 6.68 13.53 -8.77
CA ASN A 90 5.78 14.69 -8.92
C ASN A 90 4.55 14.57 -8.02
N ILE A 91 3.96 13.37 -7.93
CA ILE A 91 2.85 13.08 -7.01
C ILE A 91 3.28 13.29 -5.55
N LEU A 92 4.52 12.90 -5.18
CA LEU A 92 5.05 13.11 -3.83
C LEU A 92 5.21 14.60 -3.51
N TYR A 93 5.67 15.41 -4.46
CA TYR A 93 5.73 16.87 -4.29
C TYR A 93 4.33 17.47 -4.15
N GLU A 94 3.38 17.08 -5.00
CA GLU A 94 1.99 17.51 -4.91
C GLU A 94 1.38 17.15 -3.55
N PHE A 95 1.61 15.93 -3.06
CA PHE A 95 1.16 15.51 -1.73
C PHE A 95 1.79 16.36 -0.64
N THR A 96 3.10 16.60 -0.70
CA THR A 96 3.81 17.38 0.31
C THR A 96 3.22 18.77 0.48
N GLU A 97 2.95 19.45 -0.65
CA GLU A 97 2.48 20.84 -0.68
C GLU A 97 0.97 20.99 -0.46
N THR A 98 0.16 20.07 -1.00
CA THR A 98 -1.31 20.26 -1.06
C THR A 98 -2.09 19.38 -0.09
N TYR A 99 -1.42 18.44 0.59
CA TYR A 99 -2.07 17.57 1.55
C TYR A 99 -2.65 18.36 2.73
N SER A 100 -3.90 18.05 3.04
CA SER A 100 -4.69 18.60 4.12
C SER A 100 -5.63 17.50 4.62
N SER A 101 -5.99 17.56 5.91
CA SER A 101 -6.76 16.51 6.57
C SER A 101 -8.15 16.30 6.00
N ASP A 102 -8.72 17.28 5.27
CA ASP A 102 -9.99 17.21 4.54
C ASP A 102 -9.88 16.55 3.15
N LYS A 103 -8.65 16.31 2.66
CA LYS A 103 -8.39 15.61 1.39
C LYS A 103 -7.85 14.18 1.55
N ALA A 104 -7.77 13.66 2.77
CA ALA A 104 -7.25 12.33 3.06
C ALA A 104 -7.94 11.21 2.26
N LEU A 105 -9.27 11.17 2.18
CA LEU A 105 -9.97 10.15 1.37
C LEU A 105 -9.66 10.29 -0.12
N TRP A 106 -9.58 11.51 -0.65
CA TRP A 106 -9.24 11.73 -2.05
C TRP A 106 -7.84 11.21 -2.37
N TRP A 107 -6.86 11.47 -1.51
CA TRP A 107 -5.51 10.93 -1.65
C TRP A 107 -5.45 9.42 -1.54
N TYR A 108 -6.33 8.82 -0.72
CA TYR A 108 -6.43 7.38 -0.55
C TYR A 108 -7.10 6.69 -1.74
N THR A 109 -8.11 7.30 -2.37
CA THR A 109 -8.82 6.69 -3.50
C THR A 109 -8.16 6.96 -4.85
N ARG A 110 -7.31 7.99 -4.93
CA ARG A 110 -6.50 8.27 -6.12
C ARG A 110 -5.46 7.18 -6.33
N GLU A 111 -5.34 6.69 -7.56
CA GLU A 111 -4.32 5.70 -7.95
C GLU A 111 -2.92 6.34 -7.89
N THR A 112 -2.33 6.31 -6.69
CA THR A 112 -1.02 6.88 -6.38
C THR A 112 -0.22 5.93 -5.51
N PHE A 113 1.07 6.23 -5.36
CA PHE A 113 1.93 5.52 -4.42
C PHE A 113 1.34 5.54 -3.00
N ILE A 114 0.62 6.58 -2.58
CA ILE A 114 0.07 6.68 -1.21
C ILE A 114 -0.89 5.53 -0.91
N TYR A 115 -1.85 5.29 -1.79
CA TYR A 115 -2.76 4.15 -1.71
C TYR A 115 -1.99 2.82 -1.70
N GLN A 116 -1.00 2.68 -2.58
CA GLN A 116 -0.23 1.45 -2.72
C GLN A 116 0.61 1.14 -1.48
N PHE A 117 1.38 2.11 -0.98
CA PHE A 117 2.23 2.01 0.20
C PHE A 117 1.41 1.76 1.46
N LEU A 118 0.32 2.51 1.67
CA LEU A 118 -0.53 2.29 2.84
C LEU A 118 -1.15 0.90 2.83
N ASN A 119 -1.72 0.46 1.70
CA ASN A 119 -2.33 -0.87 1.63
C ASN A 119 -1.30 -1.99 1.71
N GLN A 120 -0.09 -1.77 1.22
CA GLN A 120 1.00 -2.71 1.42
C GLN A 120 1.39 -2.80 2.90
N ALA A 121 1.53 -1.66 3.59
CA ALA A 121 1.82 -1.60 5.02
C ALA A 121 0.75 -2.34 5.85
N LEU A 122 -0.53 -2.13 5.52
CA LEU A 122 -1.66 -2.82 6.16
C LEU A 122 -1.65 -4.33 5.90
N ARG A 123 -1.35 -4.76 4.66
CA ARG A 123 -1.30 -6.18 4.28
C ARG A 123 -0.12 -6.92 4.93
N LEU A 124 1.02 -6.26 5.06
CA LEU A 124 2.24 -6.85 5.64
C LEU A 124 2.35 -6.61 7.14
N GLN A 125 1.45 -5.80 7.71
CA GLN A 125 1.53 -5.28 9.07
C GLN A 125 2.91 -4.67 9.38
N ASP A 126 3.41 -3.86 8.44
CA ASP A 126 4.66 -3.13 8.62
C ASP A 126 4.43 -2.01 9.64
N ILE A 127 4.74 -2.29 10.91
CA ILE A 127 4.46 -1.39 12.03
C ILE A 127 5.21 -0.06 11.87
N ASP A 128 6.44 -0.08 11.38
CA ASP A 128 7.25 1.13 11.18
C ASP A 128 6.61 2.03 10.12
N LEU A 129 6.18 1.44 9.00
CA LEU A 129 5.51 2.18 7.94
C LEU A 129 4.10 2.63 8.36
N LEU A 130 3.33 1.79 9.06
CA LEU A 130 2.01 2.15 9.61
C LEU A 130 2.12 3.28 10.64
N PHE A 131 3.18 3.29 11.44
CA PHE A 131 3.45 4.35 12.39
C PHE A 131 3.69 5.69 11.67
N LEU A 132 4.42 5.70 10.55
CA LEU A 132 4.58 6.89 9.71
C LEU A 132 3.26 7.33 9.06
N PHE A 133 2.42 6.37 8.65
CA PHE A 133 1.09 6.64 8.10
C PHE A 133 0.03 7.01 9.14
N ARG A 134 0.35 7.01 10.45
CA ARG A 134 -0.67 7.19 11.50
C ARG A 134 -1.48 8.48 11.38
N PHE A 135 -0.84 9.58 10.97
CA PHE A 135 -1.54 10.85 10.74
C PHE A 135 -2.58 10.71 9.63
N PHE A 136 -2.22 10.01 8.54
CA PHE A 136 -3.05 9.83 7.36
C PHE A 136 -4.20 8.85 7.64
N ILE A 137 -3.93 7.76 8.37
CA ILE A 137 -4.94 6.79 8.83
C ILE A 137 -5.97 7.47 9.73
N TYR A 138 -5.51 8.30 10.69
CA TYR A 138 -6.40 9.06 11.54
C TYR A 138 -7.30 10.00 10.73
N ASP A 139 -6.73 10.72 9.76
CA ASP A 139 -7.49 11.67 8.96
C ASP A 139 -8.50 10.95 8.04
N ILE A 140 -8.15 9.77 7.49
CA ILE A 140 -9.09 8.88 6.80
C ILE A 140 -10.24 8.49 7.73
N GLN A 141 -9.94 8.01 8.94
CA GLN A 141 -10.98 7.62 9.90
C GLN A 141 -11.92 8.78 10.19
N LYS A 142 -11.38 9.99 10.43
CA LYS A 142 -12.21 11.17 10.67
C LYS A 142 -13.10 11.52 9.50
N GLN A 143 -12.60 11.43 8.27
CA GLN A 143 -13.45 11.64 7.12
C GLN A 143 -14.49 10.56 6.94
N LEU A 144 -14.18 9.29 7.22
CA LEU A 144 -15.16 8.22 7.18
C LEU A 144 -16.26 8.47 8.23
N GLU A 145 -15.90 8.81 9.46
CA GLU A 145 -16.86 9.20 10.53
C GLU A 145 -17.78 10.34 10.09
N LEU A 146 -17.25 11.36 9.41
CA LEU A 146 -18.05 12.48 8.90
C LEU A 146 -18.97 12.10 7.73
N ASN A 147 -18.56 11.14 6.90
CA ASN A 147 -19.30 10.70 5.72
C ASN A 147 -20.08 9.38 5.95
N GLN A 148 -20.21 8.93 7.21
CA GLN A 148 -20.96 7.72 7.53
C GLN A 148 -22.45 7.93 7.22
N CYS A 149 -23.03 7.01 6.44
CA CYS A 149 -24.46 6.94 6.25
C CYS A 149 -25.14 6.72 7.60
N GLN A 150 -26.02 7.64 8.00
CA GLN A 150 -26.77 7.54 9.26
C GLN A 150 -27.93 6.53 9.17
N GLU A 151 -28.28 6.11 7.96
CA GLU A 151 -29.33 5.13 7.71
C GLU A 151 -28.73 3.76 7.35
N SER A 152 -29.36 2.70 7.85
CA SER A 152 -28.99 1.32 7.49
C SER A 152 -29.12 1.15 5.98
N ILE A 153 -28.05 0.76 5.32
CA ILE A 153 -28.06 0.45 3.90
C ILE A 153 -28.85 -0.85 3.72
N PHE A 154 -30.14 -0.75 3.43
CA PHE A 154 -30.95 -1.89 3.03
C PHE A 154 -30.63 -2.22 1.58
N ILE A 155 -29.98 -3.36 1.37
CA ILE A 155 -29.79 -3.93 0.03
C ILE A 155 -31.06 -4.75 -0.25
N SER A 156 -31.92 -4.25 -1.14
CA SER A 156 -33.15 -4.92 -1.60
C SER A 156 -32.86 -6.00 -2.64
#